data_AF-A0A9D5MUY5-F1
#
_entry.id   AF-A0A9D5MUY5-F1
#
_cell.length_a   1.000
_cell.length_b   1.000
_cell.length_c   1.000
_cell.angle_alpha   90.00
_cell.angle_beta   90.00
_cell.angle_gamma   90.00
#
_symmetry.space_group_name_H-M   'P 1'
#
loop_
_entity.id
_entity.type
_entity.pdbx_description
1 polymer ?
#
loop_
_entity_poly.entity_id
_entity_poly.type
_entity_poly.pdbx_seq_one_letter_code
_entity_poly.pdbx_strand_id
1 'polypeptide(L)'
;MGLLEIILIILGIIIILISCMLVGNSQDTGRQALLKEDLSLDKIFSEEERKHLKDQTEELLLRSNEEMLNRTEEGLSRLSNEKIMAVSEFSDQILEKISRNHEEVVFLYNMLNDKEKDIKDTVREIDRVQRKVKEIKSSAEKNETVAPSEPKPLVKPAATPSNASIETDMAENKTANNNKKILSLYSEGRSIVEISKLLDLGQGEVKLVIDLFYGKK
;
A
#
# COMPACT_ATOMS: atom_id res chain seq x y z
N MET A 1 -79.76 60.88 -45.29
CA MET A 1 -78.72 59.97 -45.80
C MET A 1 -78.61 60.18 -47.30
N GLY A 2 -77.54 60.85 -47.73
CA GLY A 2 -77.31 61.11 -49.15
C GLY A 2 -76.95 59.83 -49.91
N LEU A 3 -77.27 59.77 -51.20
CA LEU A 3 -76.93 58.61 -52.04
C LEU A 3 -75.41 58.33 -52.05
N LEU A 4 -74.58 59.38 -51.98
CA LEU A 4 -73.12 59.28 -51.83
C LEU A 4 -72.68 58.66 -50.49
N GLU A 5 -73.41 58.93 -49.41
CA GLU A 5 -73.11 58.44 -48.07
C GLU A 5 -73.35 56.93 -47.98
N ILE A 6 -74.42 56.45 -48.62
CA ILE A 6 -74.75 55.02 -48.73
C ILE A 6 -73.69 54.28 -49.56
N ILE A 7 -73.22 54.87 -50.67
CA ILE A 7 -72.15 54.27 -51.51
C ILE A 7 -70.84 54.14 -50.73
N LEU A 8 -70.47 55.17 -49.94
CA LEU A 8 -69.25 55.15 -49.12
C LEU A 8 -69.30 54.08 -48.02
N ILE A 9 -70.46 53.89 -47.38
CA ILE A 9 -70.65 52.85 -46.36
C ILE A 9 -70.52 51.45 -46.97
N ILE A 10 -71.14 51.20 -48.14
CA ILE A 10 -71.05 49.92 -48.83
C ILE A 10 -69.60 49.63 -49.25
N LEU A 11 -68.89 50.64 -49.77
CA LEU A 11 -67.48 50.50 -50.14
C LEU A 11 -66.59 50.19 -48.92
N GLY A 12 -66.85 50.82 -47.78
CA GLY A 12 -66.15 50.54 -46.52
C GLY A 12 -66.36 49.10 -46.04
N ILE A 13 -67.59 48.59 -46.10
CA ILE A 13 -67.91 47.21 -45.72
C ILE A 13 -67.22 46.21 -46.66
N ILE A 14 -67.18 46.48 -47.96
CA ILE A 14 -66.49 45.64 -48.95
C ILE A 14 -64.98 45.59 -48.67
N ILE A 15 -64.35 46.73 -48.35
CA ILE A 15 -62.91 46.78 -48.01
C ILE A 15 -62.62 46.00 -46.72
N ILE A 16 -63.49 46.09 -45.72
CA ILE A 16 -63.34 45.34 -44.45
C ILE A 16 -63.48 43.83 -44.71
N LEU A 17 -64.45 43.40 -45.52
CA LEU A 17 -64.63 41.99 -45.87
C LEU A 17 -63.44 41.45 -46.68
N ILE A 18 -62.90 42.23 -47.63
CA ILE A 18 -61.71 41.86 -48.41
C ILE A 18 -60.48 41.78 -47.49
N SER A 19 -60.28 42.75 -46.59
CA SER A 19 -59.18 42.71 -45.60
C SER A 19 -59.31 41.53 -44.63
N CYS A 20 -60.52 41.19 -44.21
CA CYS A 20 -60.78 40.06 -43.33
C CYS A 20 -60.55 38.72 -44.04
N MET A 21 -60.91 38.63 -45.33
CA MET A 21 -60.64 37.44 -46.14
C MET A 21 -59.15 37.30 -46.47
N LEU A 22 -58.43 38.41 -46.70
CA LEU A 22 -56.99 38.42 -46.95
C LEU A 22 -56.19 38.05 -45.70
N VAL A 23 -56.56 38.57 -44.52
CA VAL A 23 -55.96 38.19 -43.24
C VAL A 23 -56.31 36.74 -42.87
N GLY A 24 -57.57 36.32 -43.06
CA GLY A 24 -58.03 34.96 -42.78
C GLY A 24 -57.35 33.86 -43.62
N ASN A 25 -57.00 34.15 -44.89
CA ASN A 25 -56.25 33.21 -45.75
C ASN A 25 -54.72 33.30 -45.59
N SER A 26 -54.19 34.40 -45.05
CA SER A 26 -52.74 34.60 -44.90
C SER A 26 -52.15 33.93 -43.66
N GLN A 27 -52.95 33.66 -42.62
CA GLN A 27 -52.45 33.04 -41.39
C GLN A 27 -52.12 31.54 -41.57
N ASP A 28 -52.83 30.82 -42.44
CA ASP A 28 -52.50 29.44 -42.83
C ASP A 28 -51.33 29.37 -43.82
N THR A 29 -51.19 30.38 -44.69
CA THR A 29 -50.10 30.44 -45.69
C THR A 29 -48.76 30.83 -45.05
N GLY A 30 -48.75 31.73 -44.06
CA GLY A 30 -47.54 32.12 -43.33
C GLY A 30 -46.98 31.03 -42.42
N ARG A 31 -47.84 30.25 -41.74
CA ARG A 31 -47.39 29.07 -40.98
C ARG A 31 -46.89 27.95 -41.90
N GLN A 32 -47.51 27.74 -43.06
CA GLN A 32 -47.00 26.77 -44.04
C GLN A 32 -45.68 27.18 -44.68
N ALA A 33 -45.43 28.48 -44.88
CA ALA A 33 -44.16 28.96 -45.45
C ALA A 33 -43.00 28.80 -44.46
N LEU A 34 -43.20 29.11 -43.18
CA LEU A 34 -42.18 28.94 -42.13
C LEU A 34 -41.89 27.46 -41.85
N LEU A 35 -42.93 26.61 -41.81
CA LEU A 35 -42.77 25.16 -41.70
C LEU A 35 -42.13 24.56 -42.96
N LYS A 36 -42.40 25.12 -44.16
CA LYS A 36 -41.71 24.73 -45.39
C LYS A 36 -40.26 25.18 -45.40
N GLU A 37 -39.89 26.29 -44.79
CA GLU A 37 -38.50 26.76 -44.73
C GLU A 37 -37.64 25.83 -43.84
N ASP A 38 -38.17 25.41 -42.69
CA ASP A 38 -37.58 24.36 -41.85
C ASP A 38 -37.51 23.00 -42.58
N LEU A 39 -38.51 22.69 -43.42
CA LEU A 39 -38.51 21.48 -44.28
C LEU A 39 -37.70 21.64 -45.58
N SER A 40 -37.26 22.86 -45.93
CA SER A 40 -36.48 23.15 -47.14
C SER A 40 -34.99 23.00 -46.86
N LEU A 41 -34.55 23.19 -45.61
CA LEU A 41 -33.21 22.78 -45.18
C LEU A 41 -32.96 21.29 -45.41
N ASP A 42 -34.01 20.47 -45.31
CA ASP A 42 -33.97 19.03 -45.60
C ASP A 42 -33.74 18.72 -47.09
N LYS A 43 -34.12 19.64 -47.99
CA LYS A 43 -33.94 19.55 -49.45
C LYS A 43 -32.75 20.36 -49.99
N ILE A 44 -32.14 21.24 -49.19
CA ILE A 44 -30.99 22.06 -49.59
C ILE A 44 -29.73 21.21 -49.72
N PHE A 45 -29.56 20.19 -48.86
CA PHE A 45 -28.54 19.17 -49.06
C PHE A 45 -29.06 18.10 -50.03
N SER A 46 -28.35 17.88 -51.12
CA SER A 46 -28.65 16.76 -52.03
C SER A 46 -28.55 15.43 -51.26
N GLU A 47 -29.40 14.44 -51.59
CA GLU A 47 -29.32 13.10 -50.97
C GLU A 47 -27.89 12.50 -51.09
N GLU A 48 -27.19 12.83 -52.18
CA GLU A 48 -25.79 12.47 -52.42
C GLU A 48 -24.83 13.09 -51.39
N GLU A 49 -25.01 14.37 -51.05
CA GLU A 49 -24.17 15.09 -50.07
C GLU A 49 -24.41 14.57 -48.66
N ARG A 50 -25.66 14.25 -48.31
CA ARG A 50 -26.00 13.62 -47.03
C ARG A 50 -25.39 12.24 -46.91
N LYS A 51 -25.42 11.45 -47.99
CA LYS A 51 -24.80 10.14 -48.04
C LYS A 51 -23.28 10.23 -47.90
N HIS A 52 -22.64 11.13 -48.64
CA HIS A 52 -21.20 11.37 -48.54
C HIS A 52 -20.79 11.84 -47.13
N LEU A 53 -21.53 12.76 -46.53
CA LEU A 53 -21.27 13.25 -45.17
C LEU A 53 -21.47 12.14 -44.13
N LYS A 54 -22.48 11.29 -44.31
CA LYS A 54 -22.70 10.12 -43.45
C LYS A 54 -21.54 9.12 -43.57
N ASP A 55 -21.11 8.81 -44.80
CA ASP A 55 -19.98 7.91 -45.05
C ASP A 55 -18.67 8.47 -44.46
N GLN A 56 -18.40 9.78 -44.62
CA GLN A 56 -17.26 10.45 -43.99
C GLN A 56 -17.33 10.45 -42.46
N THR A 57 -18.52 10.62 -41.90
CA THR A 57 -18.73 10.57 -40.45
C THR A 57 -18.50 9.14 -39.93
N GLU A 58 -18.99 8.13 -40.65
CA GLU A 58 -18.80 6.73 -40.31
C GLU A 58 -17.32 6.32 -40.41
N GLU A 59 -16.62 6.73 -41.48
CA GLU A 59 -15.19 6.49 -41.64
C GLU A 59 -14.36 7.17 -40.54
N LEU A 60 -14.65 8.45 -40.23
CA LEU A 60 -13.97 9.16 -39.15
C LEU A 60 -14.23 8.51 -37.79
N LEU A 61 -15.46 8.06 -37.54
CA LEU A 61 -15.84 7.38 -36.31
C LEU A 61 -15.14 6.03 -36.18
N LEU A 62 -15.07 5.23 -37.25
CA LEU A 62 -14.34 3.97 -37.27
C LEU A 62 -12.85 4.19 -37.02
N ARG A 63 -12.25 5.16 -37.70
CA ARG A 63 -10.84 5.51 -37.52
C ARG A 63 -10.53 5.98 -36.09
N SER A 64 -11.38 6.84 -35.55
CA SER A 64 -11.26 7.34 -34.17
C SER A 64 -11.40 6.20 -33.15
N ASN A 65 -12.36 5.30 -33.38
CA ASN A 65 -12.56 4.14 -32.52
C ASN A 65 -11.34 3.21 -32.54
N GLU A 66 -10.79 2.92 -33.71
CA GLU A 66 -9.59 2.09 -33.85
C GLU A 66 -8.35 2.74 -33.23
N GLU A 67 -8.17 4.06 -33.40
CA GLU A 67 -7.11 4.80 -32.72
C GLU A 67 -7.25 4.76 -31.19
N MET A 68 -8.47 4.96 -30.68
CA MET A 68 -8.76 4.84 -29.25
C MET A 68 -8.48 3.43 -28.72
N LEU A 69 -8.87 2.40 -29.48
CA LEU A 69 -8.66 1.00 -29.11
C LEU A 69 -7.15 0.69 -29.06
N ASN A 70 -6.40 1.10 -30.08
CA ASN A 70 -4.94 0.93 -30.12
C ASN A 70 -4.23 1.67 -28.97
N ARG A 71 -4.60 2.93 -28.70
CA ARG A 71 -4.02 3.68 -27.55
C ARG A 71 -4.38 3.03 -26.22
N THR A 72 -5.59 2.48 -26.10
CA THR A 72 -6.04 1.77 -24.90
C THR A 72 -5.28 0.45 -24.73
N GLU A 73 -5.09 -0.31 -25.81
CA GLU A 73 -4.31 -1.55 -25.80
C GLU A 73 -2.85 -1.29 -25.43
N GLU A 74 -2.22 -0.27 -26.04
CA GLU A 74 -0.85 0.12 -25.70
C GLU A 74 -0.74 0.57 -24.23
N GLY A 75 -1.68 1.39 -23.77
CA GLY A 75 -1.75 1.84 -22.38
C GLY A 75 -1.94 0.69 -21.39
N LEU A 76 -2.84 -0.25 -21.70
CA LEU A 76 -3.08 -1.45 -20.90
C LEU A 76 -1.88 -2.39 -20.91
N SER A 77 -1.23 -2.59 -22.06
CA SER A 77 -0.02 -3.41 -22.17
C SER A 77 1.11 -2.83 -21.31
N ARG A 78 1.33 -1.51 -21.41
CA ARG A 78 2.32 -0.81 -20.58
C ARG A 78 1.99 -0.91 -19.10
N LEU A 79 0.75 -0.65 -18.70
CA LEU A 79 0.31 -0.75 -17.31
C LEU A 79 0.45 -2.18 -16.79
N SER A 80 0.06 -3.18 -17.59
CA SER A 80 0.19 -4.59 -17.26
C SER A 80 1.64 -4.95 -17.00
N ASN A 81 2.56 -4.58 -17.90
CA ASN A 81 3.99 -4.83 -17.73
C ASN A 81 4.56 -4.17 -16.46
N GLU A 82 4.17 -2.92 -16.18
CA GLU A 82 4.57 -2.23 -14.95
C GLU A 82 4.06 -2.95 -13.70
N LYS A 83 2.81 -3.42 -13.70
CA LYS A 83 2.24 -4.19 -12.59
C LYS A 83 2.89 -5.54 -12.41
N ILE A 84 3.20 -6.25 -13.50
CA ILE A 84 3.95 -7.51 -13.43
C ILE A 84 5.34 -7.29 -12.84
N MET A 85 6.04 -6.24 -13.25
CA MET A 85 7.34 -5.89 -12.68
C MET A 85 7.24 -5.60 -11.17
N ALA A 86 6.30 -4.75 -10.75
CA ALA A 86 6.12 -4.40 -9.34
C ALA A 86 5.73 -5.62 -8.48
N VAL A 87 4.86 -6.49 -9.01
CA VAL A 87 4.48 -7.74 -8.33
C VAL A 87 5.68 -8.68 -8.25
N SER A 88 6.45 -8.83 -9.33
CA SER A 88 7.66 -9.66 -9.32
C SER A 88 8.67 -9.17 -8.29
N GLU A 89 8.98 -7.88 -8.27
CA GLU A 89 9.92 -7.31 -7.30
C GLU A 89 9.45 -7.50 -5.86
N PHE A 90 8.15 -7.30 -5.59
CA PHE A 90 7.58 -7.57 -4.28
C PHE A 90 7.66 -9.06 -3.93
N SER A 91 7.32 -9.95 -4.86
CA SER A 91 7.41 -11.41 -4.69
C SER A 91 8.83 -11.84 -4.36
N ASP A 92 9.83 -11.31 -5.05
CA ASP A 92 11.24 -11.63 -4.82
C ASP A 92 11.68 -11.20 -3.41
N GLN A 93 11.29 -10.00 -2.96
CA GLN A 93 11.58 -9.54 -1.59
C GLN A 93 10.92 -10.43 -0.52
N ILE A 94 9.69 -10.88 -0.76
CA ILE A 94 9.00 -11.79 0.16
C ILE A 94 9.66 -13.16 0.16
N LEU A 95 10.04 -13.67 -1.01
CA LEU A 95 10.70 -14.96 -1.14
C LEU A 95 12.07 -14.96 -0.46
N GLU A 96 12.84 -13.87 -0.57
CA GLU A 96 14.10 -13.70 0.15
C GLU A 96 13.88 -13.71 1.67
N LYS A 97 12.86 -12.98 2.16
CA LYS A 97 12.51 -12.99 3.59
C LYS A 97 12.06 -14.37 4.07
N ILE A 98 11.32 -15.11 3.25
CA ILE A 98 10.92 -16.49 3.54
C ILE A 98 12.16 -17.39 3.61
N SER A 99 13.09 -17.26 2.66
CA SER A 99 14.34 -18.03 2.64
C SER A 99 15.16 -17.75 3.89
N ARG A 100 15.35 -16.48 4.24
CA ARG A 100 16.09 -16.07 5.44
C ARG A 100 15.45 -16.60 6.71
N ASN A 101 14.15 -16.46 6.85
CA ASN A 101 13.43 -17.00 8.01
C ASN A 101 13.52 -18.53 8.07
N HIS A 102 13.43 -19.21 6.92
CA HIS A 102 13.60 -20.66 6.86
C HIS A 102 15.01 -21.08 7.32
N GLU A 103 16.05 -20.39 6.87
CA GLU A 103 17.44 -20.61 7.32
C GLU A 103 17.59 -20.39 8.82
N GLU A 104 17.04 -19.29 9.35
CA GLU A 104 17.05 -19.01 10.79
C GLU A 104 16.35 -20.10 11.59
N VAL A 105 15.16 -20.55 11.17
CA VAL A 105 14.41 -21.62 11.85
C VAL A 105 15.18 -22.94 11.83
N VAL A 106 15.78 -23.31 10.70
CA VAL A 106 16.61 -24.52 10.58
C VAL A 106 17.85 -24.39 11.46
N PHE A 107 18.48 -23.22 11.51
CA PHE A 107 19.62 -22.95 12.38
C PHE A 107 19.25 -23.08 13.86
N LEU A 108 18.13 -22.48 14.30
CA LEU A 108 17.63 -22.63 15.66
C LEU A 108 17.33 -24.09 16.00
N TYR A 109 16.76 -24.85 15.06
CA TYR A 109 16.53 -26.28 15.24
C TYR A 109 17.84 -27.06 15.44
N ASN A 110 18.85 -26.80 14.60
CA ASN A 110 20.17 -27.43 14.73
C ASN A 110 20.84 -27.08 16.06
N MET A 111 20.83 -25.80 16.46
CA MET A 111 21.42 -25.36 17.72
C MET A 111 20.69 -25.95 18.93
N LEU A 112 19.36 -26.07 18.87
CA LEU A 112 18.58 -26.72 19.93
C LEU A 112 18.96 -28.19 20.05
N ASN A 113 19.09 -28.88 18.91
CA ASN A 113 19.48 -30.29 18.86
C ASN A 113 20.92 -30.50 19.38
N ASP A 114 21.85 -29.60 19.05
CA ASP A 114 23.21 -29.60 19.57
C ASP A 114 23.22 -29.37 21.09
N LYS A 115 22.43 -28.41 21.60
CA LYS A 115 22.31 -28.17 23.04
C LYS A 115 21.68 -29.35 23.78
N GLU A 116 20.69 -30.03 23.19
CA GLU A 116 20.13 -31.26 23.74
C GLU A 116 21.21 -32.33 23.89
N LYS A 117 22.05 -32.50 22.86
CA LYS A 117 23.17 -33.44 22.89
C LYS A 117 24.20 -33.08 23.98
N ASP A 118 24.59 -31.81 24.07
CA ASP A 118 25.52 -31.33 25.10
C ASP A 118 24.99 -31.55 26.53
N ILE A 119 23.69 -31.28 26.74
CA ILE A 119 23.03 -31.56 28.03
C ILE A 119 23.06 -33.05 28.33
N LYS A 120 22.74 -33.90 27.34
CA LYS A 120 22.73 -35.35 27.51
C LYS A 120 24.12 -35.90 27.85
N ASP A 121 25.17 -35.37 27.23
CA ASP A 121 26.55 -35.77 27.50
C ASP A 121 27.02 -35.26 28.87
N THR A 122 26.64 -34.05 29.27
CA THR A 122 26.91 -33.52 30.62
C THR A 122 26.22 -34.36 31.69
N VAL A 123 24.94 -34.75 31.49
CA VAL A 123 24.20 -35.63 32.40
C VAL A 123 24.90 -36.98 32.52
N ARG A 124 25.36 -37.56 31.41
CA ARG A 124 26.15 -38.81 31.43
C ARG A 124 27.46 -38.67 32.21
N GLU A 125 28.13 -37.52 32.12
CA GLU A 125 29.34 -37.26 32.89
C GLU A 125 29.06 -37.13 34.38
N ILE A 126 28.01 -36.39 34.76
CA ILE A 126 27.54 -36.29 36.15
C ILE A 126 27.21 -37.68 36.72
N ASP A 127 26.50 -38.53 35.97
CA ASP A 127 26.19 -39.90 36.38
C ASP A 127 27.46 -40.73 36.62
N ARG A 128 28.48 -40.56 35.77
CA ARG A 128 29.77 -41.25 35.94
C ARG A 128 30.50 -40.75 37.18
N VAL A 129 30.53 -39.45 37.41
CA VAL A 129 31.13 -38.85 38.62
C VAL A 129 30.39 -39.32 39.86
N GLN A 130 29.06 -39.31 39.86
CA GLN A 130 28.25 -39.77 40.99
C GLN A 130 28.52 -41.23 41.33
N ARG A 131 28.65 -42.11 40.33
CA ARG A 131 29.05 -43.52 40.55
C ARG A 131 30.44 -43.63 41.18
N LYS A 132 31.43 -42.93 40.63
CA LYS A 132 32.79 -42.91 41.20
C LYS A 132 32.82 -42.39 42.64
N VAL A 133 32.09 -41.32 42.93
CA VAL A 133 31.95 -40.78 44.29
C VAL A 133 31.30 -41.80 45.22
N LYS A 134 30.27 -42.52 44.76
CA LYS A 134 29.60 -43.58 45.54
C LYS A 134 30.53 -44.77 45.82
N GLU A 135 31.33 -45.19 44.83
CA GLU A 135 32.35 -46.22 44.97
C GLU A 135 33.46 -45.80 45.97
N ILE A 136 33.96 -44.57 45.87
CA ILE A 136 34.93 -44.01 46.81
C ILE A 136 34.34 -43.97 48.22
N LYS A 137 33.08 -43.54 48.37
CA LYS A 137 32.40 -43.48 49.67
C LYS A 137 32.21 -44.88 50.28
N SER A 138 31.84 -45.88 49.46
CA SER A 138 31.75 -47.28 49.91
C SER A 138 33.10 -47.92 50.23
N SER A 139 34.19 -47.42 49.63
CA SER A 139 35.56 -47.85 49.93
C SER A 139 36.13 -47.16 51.17
N ALA A 140 35.64 -45.95 51.49
CA ALA A 140 36.02 -45.16 52.66
C ALA A 140 35.25 -45.56 53.94
N GLU A 141 34.08 -46.21 53.82
CA GLU A 141 33.33 -46.77 54.97
C GLU A 141 34.02 -47.97 55.67
N LYS A 142 35.26 -48.31 55.31
CA LYS A 142 36.10 -49.29 56.03
C LYS A 142 37.13 -48.71 56.99
N ASN A 143 37.18 -47.38 57.19
CA ASN A 143 37.98 -46.79 58.26
C ASN A 143 37.29 -45.53 58.81
N GLU A 144 36.72 -45.65 60.01
CA GLU A 144 36.32 -44.50 60.81
C GLU A 144 37.55 -43.63 61.12
N THR A 145 37.46 -42.31 60.99
CA THR A 145 37.19 -41.37 62.10
C THR A 145 37.60 -39.92 61.71
N VAL A 146 36.81 -38.95 62.18
CA VAL A 146 37.09 -37.50 62.41
C VAL A 146 36.80 -36.50 61.28
N ALA A 147 35.71 -35.73 61.45
CA ALA A 147 35.57 -34.32 61.06
C ALA A 147 35.75 -33.45 62.34
N PRO A 148 35.76 -32.09 62.34
CA PRO A 148 35.48 -31.14 61.24
C PRO A 148 36.37 -29.85 61.21
N SER A 149 36.48 -29.16 60.06
CA SER A 149 36.67 -27.69 60.07
C SER A 149 36.29 -27.01 58.74
N GLU A 150 35.40 -26.02 58.86
CA GLU A 150 35.13 -24.89 57.97
C GLU A 150 35.05 -23.65 58.90
N PRO A 151 35.03 -22.37 58.44
CA PRO A 151 35.39 -21.78 57.13
C PRO A 151 36.24 -20.49 57.29
N LYS A 152 36.74 -19.87 56.19
CA LYS A 152 36.72 -18.41 55.91
C LYS A 152 37.58 -18.00 54.67
N PRO A 153 37.32 -16.83 54.04
CA PRO A 153 37.25 -16.66 52.58
C PRO A 153 38.28 -15.66 52.03
N LEU A 154 38.54 -15.70 50.71
CA LEU A 154 39.13 -14.57 49.99
C LEU A 154 38.32 -14.22 48.74
N VAL A 155 37.74 -13.03 48.77
CA VAL A 155 37.16 -12.29 47.65
C VAL A 155 37.98 -11.00 47.52
N LYS A 156 38.62 -10.75 46.37
CA LYS A 156 38.21 -9.66 45.47
C LYS A 156 39.03 -9.57 44.16
N PRO A 157 38.41 -9.03 43.09
CA PRO A 157 38.92 -8.96 41.72
C PRO A 157 39.39 -7.53 41.33
N ALA A 158 40.23 -7.40 40.29
CA ALA A 158 40.37 -6.16 39.52
C ALA A 158 41.04 -6.36 38.13
N ALA A 159 40.26 -6.05 37.10
CA ALA A 159 40.62 -5.39 35.82
C ALA A 159 41.48 -6.10 34.73
N THR A 160 40.79 -6.50 33.65
CA THR A 160 41.16 -6.45 32.21
C THR A 160 41.36 -4.98 31.75
N PRO A 161 41.79 -4.59 30.50
CA PRO A 161 41.92 -5.36 29.25
C PRO A 161 43.08 -4.98 28.26
N SER A 162 43.26 -5.75 27.17
CA SER A 162 43.39 -5.24 25.77
C SER A 162 43.80 -6.32 24.73
N ASN A 163 42.94 -6.51 23.71
CA ASN A 163 43.13 -6.86 22.27
C ASN A 163 43.93 -8.12 21.85
N ALA A 164 43.58 -8.95 20.85
CA ALA A 164 42.57 -9.07 19.79
C ALA A 164 42.54 -10.59 19.40
N SER A 165 41.47 -11.26 18.93
CA SER A 165 40.60 -10.97 17.79
C SER A 165 39.31 -11.80 17.92
N ILE A 166 38.14 -11.17 17.88
CA ILE A 166 36.81 -11.83 17.81
C ILE A 166 35.96 -10.98 16.86
N GLU A 167 35.53 -11.55 15.75
CA GLU A 167 34.45 -11.01 14.93
C GLU A 167 33.26 -11.99 15.04
N THR A 168 32.04 -11.43 15.11
CA THR A 168 30.70 -12.07 15.13
C THR A 168 29.91 -12.18 16.46
N ASP A 169 30.16 -11.34 17.48
CA ASP A 169 29.26 -11.21 18.68
C ASP A 169 28.74 -9.77 18.97
N MET A 170 28.88 -8.83 18.02
CA MET A 170 28.67 -7.39 18.31
C MET A 170 27.29 -6.80 17.97
N ALA A 171 26.38 -7.55 17.33
CA ALA A 171 25.10 -7.00 16.86
C ALA A 171 23.99 -7.04 17.93
N GLU A 172 23.79 -8.17 18.60
CA GLU A 172 22.70 -8.32 19.58
C GLU A 172 22.89 -7.45 20.83
N ASN A 173 24.15 -7.29 21.29
CA ASN A 173 24.45 -6.47 22.47
C ASN A 173 24.26 -4.97 22.19
N LYS A 174 24.55 -4.50 20.96
CA LYS A 174 24.30 -3.10 20.57
C LYS A 174 22.80 -2.80 20.53
N THR A 175 21.98 -3.68 19.97
CA THR A 175 20.52 -3.47 19.88
C THR A 175 19.86 -3.42 21.26
N ALA A 176 20.24 -4.32 22.18
CA ALA A 176 19.75 -4.29 23.56
C ALA A 176 20.18 -3.01 24.31
N ASN A 177 21.41 -2.55 24.08
CA ASN A 177 21.91 -1.30 24.65
C ASN A 177 21.19 -0.07 24.07
N ASN A 178 20.95 -0.06 22.75
CA ASN A 178 20.22 0.99 22.05
C ASN A 178 18.79 1.12 22.59
N ASN A 179 18.10 0.01 22.82
CA ASN A 179 16.75 0.03 23.41
C ASN A 179 16.76 0.63 24.82
N LYS A 180 17.74 0.27 25.67
CA LYS A 180 17.90 0.87 27.00
C LYS A 180 18.17 2.37 26.93
N LYS A 181 18.96 2.80 25.94
CA LYS A 181 19.31 4.22 25.74
C LYS A 181 18.13 5.05 25.20
N ILE A 182 17.31 4.48 24.33
CA ILE A 182 16.04 5.08 23.87
C ILE A 182 15.15 5.37 25.09
N LEU A 183 14.97 4.38 25.97
CA LEU A 183 14.12 4.53 27.16
C LEU A 183 14.66 5.58 28.13
N SER A 184 15.99 5.63 28.36
CA SER A 184 16.57 6.65 29.24
C SER A 184 16.39 8.07 28.69
N LEU A 185 16.66 8.28 27.39
CA LEU A 185 16.53 9.60 26.77
C LEU A 185 15.07 10.07 26.71
N TYR A 186 14.13 9.14 26.52
CA TYR A 186 12.69 9.44 26.60
C TYR A 186 12.26 9.78 28.03
N SER A 187 12.78 9.08 29.04
CA SER A 187 12.53 9.39 30.45
C SER A 187 13.11 10.74 30.89
N GLU A 188 14.18 11.20 30.23
CA GLU A 188 14.73 12.56 30.38
C GLU A 188 13.87 13.63 29.68
N GLY A 189 12.78 13.26 29.00
CA GLY A 189 11.84 14.16 28.35
C GLY A 189 12.21 14.56 26.91
N ARG A 190 13.18 13.89 26.28
CA ARG A 190 13.56 14.19 24.90
C ARG A 190 12.52 13.69 23.90
N SER A 191 12.37 14.44 22.81
CA SER A 191 11.44 14.10 21.75
C SER A 191 11.92 12.90 20.91
N ILE A 192 10.98 12.15 20.33
CA ILE A 192 11.26 10.98 19.47
C ILE A 192 12.22 11.36 18.32
N VAL A 193 12.05 12.56 17.76
CA VAL A 193 12.90 13.08 16.67
C VAL A 193 14.32 13.34 17.15
N GLU A 194 14.51 13.90 18.34
CA GLU A 194 15.85 14.10 18.91
C GLU A 194 16.55 12.78 19.21
N ILE A 195 15.82 11.81 19.76
CA ILE A 195 16.36 10.48 20.07
C ILE A 195 16.79 9.77 18.78
N SER A 196 15.98 9.85 17.72
CA SER A 196 16.30 9.29 16.41
C SER A 196 17.60 9.85 15.84
N LYS A 197 17.83 11.16 15.97
CA LYS A 197 19.04 11.83 15.50
C LYS A 197 20.26 11.54 16.37
N LEU A 198 20.09 11.40 17.69
CA LEU A 198 21.17 11.15 18.63
C LEU A 198 21.71 9.72 18.56
N LEU A 199 20.84 8.75 18.29
CA LEU A 199 21.20 7.34 18.23
C LEU A 199 21.36 6.82 16.80
N ASP A 200 21.10 7.66 15.79
CA ASP A 200 21.07 7.30 14.36
C ASP A 200 20.12 6.12 14.07
N LEU A 201 18.94 6.15 14.71
CA LEU A 201 17.88 5.15 14.57
C LEU A 201 16.66 5.73 13.84
N GLY A 202 15.86 4.88 13.20
CA GLY A 202 14.63 5.30 12.54
C GLY A 202 13.59 5.81 13.55
N GLN A 203 12.87 6.89 13.22
CA GLN A 203 11.81 7.44 14.11
C GLN A 203 10.71 6.41 14.43
N GLY A 204 10.43 5.48 13.51
CA GLY A 204 9.50 4.37 13.73
C GLY A 204 10.02 3.34 14.74
N GLU A 205 11.32 3.06 14.76
CA GLU A 205 11.94 2.12 15.71
C GLU A 205 11.93 2.70 17.13
N VAL A 206 12.32 3.97 17.25
CA VAL A 206 12.29 4.70 18.52
C VAL A 206 10.86 4.74 19.08
N LYS A 207 9.87 5.02 18.23
CA LYS A 207 8.45 5.03 18.61
C LYS A 207 7.97 3.65 19.03
N LEU A 208 8.32 2.60 18.30
CA LEU A 208 7.93 1.23 18.63
C LEU A 208 8.47 0.79 20.00
N VAL A 209 9.73 1.11 20.31
CA VAL A 209 10.34 0.79 21.62
C VAL A 209 9.66 1.56 22.74
N ILE A 210 9.33 2.84 22.53
CA ILE A 210 8.60 3.64 23.52
C ILE A 210 7.18 3.08 23.72
N ASP A 211 6.45 2.78 22.64
CA ASP A 211 5.09 2.25 22.70
C ASP A 211 5.05 0.86 23.37
N LEU A 212 6.07 0.02 23.18
CA LEU A 212 6.14 -1.30 23.82
C LEU A 212 6.34 -1.22 25.35
N PHE A 213 7.10 -0.22 25.83
CA PHE A 213 7.47 -0.10 27.25
C PHE A 213 6.59 0.89 28.04
N TYR A 214 6.15 1.98 27.41
CA TYR A 214 5.31 3.02 28.01
C TYR A 214 3.88 3.03 27.48
N GLY A 215 3.61 2.40 26.32
CA GLY A 215 2.29 2.30 25.70
C GLY A 215 1.41 1.19 26.27
N LYS A 216 1.40 1.02 27.60
CA LYS A 216 0.31 0.33 28.29
C LYS A 216 -0.59 1.34 29.00
N LYS A 217 -1.54 1.88 28.25
CA LYS A 217 -2.87 2.28 28.71
C LYS A 217 -3.87 2.04 27.60
#